data_AF-A0A1A2UMF9-F1
#
_entry.id   AF-A0A1A2UMF9-F1
#
_cell.length_a   1.000
_cell.length_b   1.000
_cell.length_c   1.000
_cell.angle_alpha   90.00
_cell.angle_beta   90.00
_cell.angle_gamma   90.00
#
_symmetry.space_group_name_H-M   'P 1'
#
loop_
_entity.id
_entity.type
_entity.pdbx_description
1 polymer ?
#
loop_
_entity_poly.entity_id
_entity_poly.type
_entity_poly.pdbx_seq_one_letter_code
_entity_poly.pdbx_strand_id
1 'polypeptide(L)' 'MSKQQTACCPTLGTAAMAESQAAELAAMFKALGDPVRLRLLSLIASHPGGEACVCEISATFDLSQPTISHHLKLLRSAGL' A
#
# COMPACT_ATOMS: atom_id res chain seq x y z
N MET A 1 -15.51 21.94 22.04
CA MET A 1 -15.45 20.47 22.16
C MET A 1 -16.22 19.87 20.98
N SER A 2 -15.57 19.75 19.83
CA SER A 2 -16.19 19.31 18.58
C SER A 2 -16.44 17.81 18.63
N LYS A 3 -17.72 17.43 18.63
CA LYS A 3 -18.17 16.04 18.46
C LYS A 3 -17.85 15.62 17.03
N GLN A 4 -16.79 14.84 16.84
CA GLN A 4 -16.57 14.15 15.57
C GLN A 4 -17.24 12.79 15.66
N GLN A 5 -18.47 12.72 15.14
CA GLN A 5 -19.14 11.46 14.84
C GLN A 5 -18.35 10.79 13.72
N THR A 6 -17.56 9.78 14.07
CA THR A 6 -16.95 8.86 13.12
C THR A 6 -18.06 8.01 12.52
N ALA A 7 -18.73 8.53 11.50
CA ALA A 7 -19.56 7.72 10.61
C ALA A 7 -18.61 6.79 9.84
N CYS A 8 -18.30 5.64 10.44
CA CYS A 8 -17.37 4.64 9.95
C CYS A 8 -17.96 3.82 8.77
N CYS A 9 -18.39 4.53 7.71
CA CYS A 9 -18.88 4.01 6.43
C CYS A 9 -20.37 3.56 6.41
N PRO A 10 -21.33 4.48 6.16
CA PRO A 10 -22.74 4.10 5.93
C PRO A 10 -22.98 3.40 4.56
N THR A 11 -21.95 3.27 3.72
CA THR A 11 -22.08 2.95 2.28
C THR A 11 -21.54 1.59 1.86
N LEU A 12 -20.94 0.81 2.77
CA LEU A 12 -20.35 -0.51 2.42
C LEU A 12 -21.39 -1.59 2.08
N GLY A 13 -22.69 -1.30 2.25
CA GLY A 13 -23.78 -2.25 2.02
C GLY A 13 -24.85 -1.82 1.01
N THR A 14 -24.69 -0.68 0.33
CA THR A 14 -25.78 -0.08 -0.47
C THR A 14 -25.80 -0.45 -1.95
N ALA A 15 -24.71 -0.99 -2.51
CA ALA A 15 -24.67 -1.51 -3.88
C ALA A 15 -23.53 -2.53 -4.03
N ALA A 16 -23.72 -3.56 -4.85
CA ALA A 16 -22.63 -4.44 -5.26
C ALA A 16 -21.58 -3.63 -6.04
N MET A 17 -20.30 -3.83 -5.71
CA MET A 17 -19.18 -3.19 -6.40
C MET A 17 -19.13 -3.60 -7.87
N ALA A 18 -18.82 -2.65 -8.76
CA ALA A 18 -18.64 -2.92 -10.18
C ALA A 18 -17.45 -3.88 -10.40
N GLU A 19 -17.55 -4.76 -11.39
CA GLU A 19 -16.51 -5.75 -11.69
C GLU A 19 -15.14 -5.10 -11.96
N SER A 20 -15.11 -3.97 -12.67
CA SER A 20 -13.88 -3.21 -12.92
C SER A 20 -13.23 -2.69 -11.63
N GLN A 21 -14.03 -2.15 -10.71
CA GLN A 21 -13.54 -1.66 -9.42
C GLN A 21 -13.04 -2.81 -8.54
N ALA A 22 -13.72 -3.96 -8.57
CA ALA A 22 -13.26 -5.15 -7.88
C ALA A 22 -11.93 -5.67 -8.46
N ALA A 23 -11.75 -5.62 -9.78
CA ALA A 23 -10.50 -6.02 -10.43
C ALA A 23 -9.33 -5.09 -10.07
N GLU A 24 -9.54 -3.77 -10.04
CA GLU A 24 -8.55 -2.78 -9.61
C GLU A 24 -8.12 -3.01 -8.15
N LEU A 25 -9.09 -3.13 -7.24
CA LEU A 25 -8.83 -3.41 -5.83
C LEU A 25 -8.14 -4.77 -5.64
N ALA A 26 -8.53 -5.80 -6.38
CA ALA A 26 -7.89 -7.11 -6.33
C ALA A 26 -6.42 -7.05 -6.76
N ALA A 27 -6.08 -6.26 -7.78
CA ALA A 27 -4.69 -6.05 -8.20
C ALA A 27 -3.87 -5.35 -7.10
N MET A 28 -4.44 -4.31 -6.48
CA MET A 28 -3.82 -3.61 -5.34
C MET A 28 -3.63 -4.55 -4.15
N PHE A 29 -4.66 -5.32 -3.75
CA PHE A 29 -4.55 -6.27 -2.65
C PHE A 29 -3.57 -7.41 -2.95
N LYS A 30 -3.47 -7.87 -4.19
CA LYS A 30 -2.44 -8.85 -4.59
C LYS A 30 -1.04 -8.27 -4.43
N ALA A 31 -0.83 -6.99 -4.74
CA ALA A 31 0.43 -6.31 -4.47
C ALA A 31 0.66 -6.15 -2.96
N LEU A 32 -0.34 -5.76 -2.17
CA LEU A 32 -0.19 -5.56 -0.72
C LEU A 32 -0.12 -6.85 0.09
N GLY A 33 -0.58 -7.99 -0.45
CA GLY A 33 -0.66 -9.27 0.25
C GLY A 33 0.69 -9.93 0.56
N ASP A 34 1.80 -9.30 0.21
CA ASP A 34 3.14 -9.76 0.53
C ASP A 34 3.72 -8.96 1.71
N PRO A 35 4.26 -9.63 2.73
CA PRO A 35 4.69 -8.98 3.96
C PRO A 35 5.85 -7.99 3.75
N VAL A 36 6.74 -8.25 2.78
CA VAL A 36 7.84 -7.33 2.44
C VAL A 36 7.28 -6.09 1.78
N ARG A 37 6.39 -6.24 0.81
CA ARG A 37 5.76 -5.11 0.10
C ARG A 37 4.92 -4.25 1.04
N LEU A 38 4.18 -4.85 1.96
CA LEU A 38 3.39 -4.12 2.95
C LEU A 38 4.29 -3.31 3.90
N ARG A 39 5.39 -3.91 4.38
CA ARG A 39 6.37 -3.20 5.22
C ARG A 39 7.09 -2.09 4.46
N LEU A 40 7.43 -2.30 3.19
CA LEU A 40 8.02 -1.27 2.32
C LEU A 40 7.10 -0.05 2.22
N LEU A 41 5.83 -0.28 1.88
CA LEU A 41 4.84 0.79 1.77
C LEU A 41 4.67 1.53 3.09
N SER A 42 4.56 0.80 4.21
CA SER A 42 4.44 1.39 5.54
C SER A 42 5.64 2.28 5.89
N LEU A 43 6.86 1.87 5.54
CA LEU A 43 8.07 2.63 5.83
C LEU A 43 8.14 3.92 5.00
N ILE A 44 7.81 3.85 3.70
CA ILE A 44 7.75 5.02 2.82
C ILE A 44 6.68 6.01 3.29
N ALA A 45 5.47 5.51 3.59
CA ALA A 45 4.36 6.34 4.05
C ALA A 45 4.61 7.00 5.42
N SER A 46 5.47 6.41 6.25
CA SER A 46 5.86 6.97 7.55
C SER A 46 7.06 7.93 7.46
N HIS A 47 7.70 8.02 6.29
CA HIS A 47 8.87 8.87 6.11
C HIS A 47 8.47 10.35 6.02
N PRO A 48 9.21 11.28 6.66
CA PRO A 48 8.97 12.70 6.48
C PRO A 48 9.06 13.09 5.00
N GLY A 49 7.98 13.64 4.44
CA GLY A 49 7.90 13.97 3.01
C GLY A 49 7.34 12.87 2.12
N GLY A 50 7.05 11.67 2.65
CA GLY A 50 6.43 10.57 1.90
C GLY A 50 7.37 9.88 0.91
N GLU A 51 8.67 10.14 0.99
CA GLU A 51 9.71 9.54 0.17
C GLU A 51 10.86 9.05 1.05
N ALA A 52 11.49 7.94 0.67
CA ALA A 52 12.61 7.36 1.38
C ALA A 52 13.67 6.89 0.39
N CYS A 53 14.95 7.03 0.73
CA CYS A 53 16.02 6.57 -0.14
C CYS A 53 16.06 5.04 -0.17
N VAL A 54 16.24 4.45 -1.36
CA VAL A 54 16.34 2.98 -1.52
C VAL A 54 17.46 2.37 -0.67
N CYS A 55 18.54 3.12 -0.44
CA CYS A 55 19.66 2.68 0.39
C CYS A 55 19.24 2.51 1.86
N GLU A 56 18.47 3.46 2.39
CA GLU A 56 17.97 3.43 3.77
C GLU A 56 16.94 2.33 3.95
N ILE A 57 16.03 2.22 2.97
CA ILE A 57 15.05 1.13 2.93
C ILE A 57 15.78 -0.21 2.96
N SER A 58 16.74 -0.44 2.06
CA SER A 58 17.42 -1.72 1.93
C SER A 58 18.14 -2.14 3.22
N ALA A 59 18.65 -1.19 4.01
CA ALA A 59 19.28 -1.49 5.29
C ALA A 59 18.32 -2.08 6.35
N THR A 60 17.00 -1.91 6.18
CA THR A 60 15.98 -2.44 7.11
C THR A 60 15.47 -3.85 6.76
N PHE A 61 15.89 -4.40 5.62
CA PHE A 61 15.49 -5.72 5.14
C PHE A 61 16.72 -6.61 4.95
N ASP A 62 16.59 -7.89 5.27
CA ASP A 62 17.58 -8.90 4.92
C ASP A 62 17.37 -9.38 3.47
N LEU A 63 17.40 -8.43 2.54
CA LEU A 63 17.12 -8.67 1.12
C LEU A 63 18.13 -7.91 0.25
N SER A 64 18.38 -8.47 -0.94
CA SER A 64 19.21 -7.79 -1.93
C SER A 64 18.51 -6.55 -2.50
N GLN A 65 19.28 -5.53 -2.87
CA GLN A 65 18.76 -4.32 -3.53
C GLN A 65 17.96 -4.63 -4.83
N PRO A 66 18.36 -5.59 -5.68
CA PRO A 66 17.54 -6.03 -6.81
C PRO A 66 16.16 -6.57 -6.39
N THR A 67 16.10 -7.31 -5.28
CA THR A 67 14.83 -7.83 -4.73
C THR A 67 13.94 -6.69 -4.25
N ILE A 68 14.50 -5.70 -3.54
CA ILE A 68 13.76 -4.50 -3.10
C ILE A 68 13.23 -3.71 -4.31
N SER A 69 14.07 -3.51 -5.33
CA SER A 69 13.68 -2.82 -6.57
C SER A 69 12.53 -3.55 -7.29
N HIS A 70 12.57 -4.89 -7.31
CA HIS A 70 11.48 -5.70 -7.85
C HIS A 70 10.17 -5.49 -7.09
N HIS A 71 10.21 -5.51 -5.75
CA HIS A 71 9.04 -5.25 -4.91
C HIS A 71 8.46 -3.85 -5.13
N LEU A 72 9.30 -2.81 -5.21
CA LEU A 72 8.87 -1.44 -5.51
C LEU A 72 8.25 -1.32 -6.90
N LYS A 73 8.77 -2.05 -7.89
CA LYS A 73 8.17 -2.10 -9.24
C LYS A 73 6.78 -2.73 -9.21
N LEU A 74 6.59 -3.81 -8.47
CA LEU A 74 5.28 -4.46 -8.32
C LEU A 74 4.24 -3.55 -7.65
N LEU A 75 4.63 -2.82 -6.60
CA LEU A 75 3.77 -1.84 -5.94
C LEU A 75 3.33 -0.75 -6.93
N ARG A 76 4.29 -0.15 -7.65
CA ARG A 76 4.02 0.87 -8.67
C ARG A 76 3.10 0.37 -9.78
N SER A 77 3.32 -0.86 -10.26
CA SER A 77 2.46 -1.48 -11.29
C SER A 77 1.03 -1.73 -10.81
N ALA A 78 0.79 -1.77 -9.50
CA ALA A 78 -0.53 -1.85 -8.90
C ALA A 78 -1.15 -0.49 -8.56
N GLY A 79 -0.51 0.62 -8.97
CA GLY A 79 -1.02 1.98 -8.77
C GLY A 79 -0.71 2.59 -7.40
N LEU A 80 0.27 2.04 -6.68
CA LEU A 80 0.73 2.51 -5.37
C LEU A 80 2.01 3.34 -5.47
#